data_AF-A0A242L0U4-F1
#
_entry.id   AF-A0A242L0U4-F1
#
_cell.length_a   1.000
_cell.length_b   1.000
_cell.length_c   1.000
_cell.angle_alpha   90.00
_cell.angle_beta   90.00
_cell.angle_gamma   90.00
#
_symmetry.space_group_name_H-M   'P 1'
#
loop_
_entity.id
_entity.type
_entity.pdbx_description
1 polymer ?
#
loop_
_entity_poly.entity_id
_entity_poly.type
_entity_poly.pdbx_seq_one_letter_code
_entity_poly.pdbx_strand_id
1 'polypeptide(L)'
;MKLKDEFYTNAYGIGGLMMDLPTKNPIKQVESEIKIGDMVRCIAEEFNYPIRGYVERMYNHSAVIRIENTMDCDKELAKSKANIAVARLVDMEVIDN
;
A
#
# COMPACT_ATOMS: atom_id res chain seq x y z
N MET A 1 -19.67 0.92 -52.00
CA MET A 1 -19.54 -0.45 -51.44
C MET A 1 -19.87 -0.36 -49.96
N LYS A 2 -20.95 -0.99 -49.48
CA LYS A 2 -21.31 -0.97 -48.05
C LYS A 2 -20.47 -2.03 -47.33
N LEU A 3 -19.53 -1.63 -46.48
CA LEU A 3 -18.83 -2.57 -45.59
C LEU A 3 -19.85 -3.13 -44.61
N LYS A 4 -20.31 -4.36 -44.86
CA LYS A 4 -20.99 -5.18 -43.85
C LYS A 4 -19.91 -5.86 -43.02
N ASP A 5 -19.24 -5.07 -42.19
CA ASP A 5 -18.21 -5.58 -41.31
C ASP A 5 -18.81 -5.82 -39.93
N GLU A 6 -19.25 -7.05 -39.71
CA GLU A 6 -19.72 -7.55 -38.41
C GLU A 6 -18.65 -7.37 -37.32
N PHE A 7 -17.40 -7.16 -37.73
CA PHE A 7 -16.24 -6.87 -36.90
C PHE A 7 -16.38 -5.62 -36.02
N TYR A 8 -17.11 -4.58 -36.48
CA TYR A 8 -17.32 -3.34 -35.72
C TYR A 8 -18.66 -3.28 -34.96
N THR A 9 -19.48 -4.33 -35.02
CA THR A 9 -20.84 -4.32 -34.43
C THR A 9 -20.90 -5.02 -33.07
N ASN A 10 -19.78 -5.59 -32.61
CA ASN A 10 -19.75 -6.30 -31.33
C ASN A 10 -19.70 -5.29 -30.16
N ALA A 11 -20.67 -5.38 -29.25
CA ALA A 11 -20.74 -4.56 -28.03
C ALA A 11 -19.59 -4.82 -27.03
N TYR A 12 -18.68 -5.75 -27.36
CA TYR A 12 -17.60 -6.24 -26.54
C TYR A 12 -16.27 -6.21 -27.30
N GLY A 13 -15.73 -5.00 -27.52
CA GLY A 13 -14.33 -4.79 -27.88
C GLY A 13 -13.88 -5.27 -29.26
N ILE A 14 -12.85 -4.61 -29.80
CA ILE A 14 -12.20 -5.02 -31.04
C ILE A 14 -11.49 -6.37 -30.80
N GLY A 15 -11.81 -7.38 -31.61
CA GLY A 15 -11.01 -8.60 -31.71
C GLY A 15 -11.29 -9.72 -30.72
N GLY A 16 -12.47 -9.79 -30.09
CA GLY A 16 -12.97 -11.00 -29.41
C GLY A 16 -12.11 -11.53 -28.26
N LEU A 17 -11.14 -10.73 -27.77
CA LEU A 17 -10.30 -11.09 -26.65
C LEU A 17 -11.04 -10.74 -25.37
N MET A 18 -11.81 -11.70 -24.87
CA MET A 18 -12.25 -11.72 -23.47
C MET A 18 -10.98 -11.68 -22.61
N MET A 19 -10.68 -10.51 -22.04
CA MET A 19 -9.78 -10.47 -20.89
C MET A 19 -10.53 -11.16 -19.76
N ASP A 20 -10.17 -12.41 -19.48
CA ASP A 20 -10.53 -13.10 -18.26
C ASP A 20 -9.78 -12.38 -17.12
N LEU A 21 -10.30 -11.21 -16.72
CA LEU A 21 -9.87 -10.60 -15.47
C LEU A 21 -10.36 -11.56 -14.39
N PRO A 22 -9.48 -12.16 -13.58
CA PRO A 22 -9.95 -12.79 -12.38
C PRO A 22 -10.61 -11.67 -11.56
N THR A 23 -11.92 -11.78 -11.37
CA THR A 23 -12.69 -11.00 -10.39
C THR A 23 -12.26 -11.41 -8.98
N LYS A 24 -10.94 -11.40 -8.70
CA LYS A 24 -10.45 -11.21 -7.35
C LYS A 24 -10.92 -9.81 -7.00
N ASN A 25 -12.06 -9.74 -6.33
CA ASN A 25 -12.42 -8.58 -5.54
C ASN A 25 -11.13 -8.10 -4.88
N PRO A 26 -10.74 -6.82 -5.06
CA PRO A 26 -9.62 -6.32 -4.28
C PRO A 26 -9.93 -6.70 -2.84
N ILE A 27 -8.99 -7.39 -2.19
CA ILE A 27 -9.10 -7.68 -0.76
C ILE A 27 -9.49 -6.34 -0.17
N LYS A 28 -10.72 -6.24 0.37
CA LYS A 28 -11.16 -5.00 1.00
C LYS A 28 -10.10 -4.79 2.07
N GLN A 29 -9.21 -3.83 1.80
CA GLN A 29 -8.35 -3.28 2.82
C GLN A 29 -9.38 -2.81 3.83
N VAL A 30 -9.46 -3.53 4.95
CA VAL A 30 -10.19 -3.02 6.10
C VAL A 30 -9.60 -1.63 6.24
N GLU A 31 -10.44 -0.60 6.11
CA GLU A 31 -10.05 0.75 6.47
C GLU A 31 -9.81 0.66 7.98
N SER A 32 -8.65 0.11 8.35
CA SER A 32 -8.10 0.25 9.67
C SER A 32 -7.98 1.75 9.78
N GLU A 33 -8.87 2.35 10.56
CA GLU A 33 -8.81 3.74 10.94
C GLU A 33 -7.54 3.86 11.80
N ILE A 34 -6.38 3.87 11.15
CA ILE A 34 -5.11 4.10 11.81
C ILE A 34 -5.26 5.49 12.43
N LYS A 35 -4.96 5.64 13.72
CA LYS A 35 -5.01 6.92 14.43
C LYS A 35 -3.59 7.35 14.80
N ILE A 36 -3.47 8.64 15.07
CA ILE A 36 -2.24 9.18 15.64
C ILE A 36 -2.06 8.56 17.03
N GLY A 37 -0.89 7.97 17.28
CA GLY A 37 -0.57 7.26 18.52
C GLY A 37 -0.73 5.73 18.47
N ASP A 38 -1.28 5.16 17.39
CA ASP A 38 -1.33 3.69 17.25
C ASP A 38 0.06 3.09 17.03
N MET A 39 0.28 1.90 17.61
CA MET A 39 1.45 1.09 17.31
C MET A 39 1.21 0.35 16.00
N VAL A 40 2.06 0.64 15.02
CA VAL A 40 1.97 0.07 13.68
C VAL A 40 3.25 -0.69 13.32
N ARG A 41 3.06 -1.78 12.61
CA ARG A 41 4.10 -2.39 11.79
C ARG A 41 3.97 -1.83 10.39
N CYS A 42 5.06 -1.37 9.79
CA CYS A 42 5.00 -0.92 8.42
C CYS A 42 6.25 -1.28 7.63
N ILE A 43 6.08 -1.34 6.31
CA ILE A 43 7.17 -1.46 5.36
C ILE A 43 7.37 -0.07 4.76
N ALA A 44 8.48 0.56 5.08
CA ALA A 44 8.90 1.82 4.48
C ALA A 44 9.90 1.52 3.36
N GLU A 45 9.79 2.17 2.20
CA GLU A 45 10.71 1.95 1.06
C GLU A 45 12.18 2.19 1.42
N GLU A 46 12.44 3.01 2.45
CA GLU A 46 13.78 3.28 2.94
C GLU A 46 14.40 2.15 3.78
N PHE A 47 13.58 1.21 4.25
CA PHE A 47 13.99 0.17 5.17
C PHE A 47 13.87 -1.20 4.51
N ASN A 48 14.88 -2.05 4.71
CA ASN A 48 14.87 -3.40 4.15
C ASN A 48 13.90 -4.30 4.91
N TYR A 49 13.72 -4.04 6.21
CA TYR A 49 12.88 -4.82 7.09
C TYR A 49 11.70 -4.01 7.64
N PRO A 50 10.58 -4.69 7.98
CA PRO A 50 9.43 -4.01 8.56
C PRO A 50 9.79 -3.40 9.90
N ILE A 51 9.47 -2.12 10.05
CA ILE A 51 9.71 -1.34 11.26
C ILE A 51 8.47 -1.38 12.16
N ARG A 52 8.69 -1.29 13.47
CA ARG A 52 7.63 -1.08 14.46
C ARG A 52 7.78 0.30 15.07
N GLY A 53 6.68 1.03 15.14
CA GLY A 53 6.69 2.37 15.67
C GLY A 53 5.30 2.92 15.89
N TYR A 54 5.27 4.17 16.37
CA TYR A 54 4.04 4.89 16.62
C TYR A 54 3.76 5.88 15.50
N VAL A 55 2.49 6.02 15.13
CA VAL A 55 2.09 7.06 14.18
C VAL A 55 2.18 8.43 14.86
N GLU A 56 3.07 9.28 14.37
CA GLU A 56 3.24 10.64 14.87
C GLU A 56 2.38 11.64 14.10
N ARG A 57 2.33 11.52 12.77
CA ARG A 57 1.52 12.38 11.89
C ARG A 57 0.91 11.61 10.75
N MET A 58 -0.26 12.04 10.31
CA MET A 58 -0.98 11.46 9.19
C MET A 58 -1.19 12.45 8.06
N TYR A 59 -1.08 11.94 6.84
CA TYR A 59 -1.41 12.59 5.59
C TYR A 59 -2.40 11.72 4.82
N ASN A 60 -2.95 12.22 3.71
CA ASN A 60 -4.00 11.53 2.95
C ASN A 60 -3.64 10.10 2.50
N HIS A 61 -2.37 9.81 2.19
CA HIS A 61 -1.92 8.50 1.70
C HIS A 61 -0.69 7.94 2.41
N SER A 62 -0.15 8.68 3.38
CA SER A 62 1.10 8.34 4.07
C SER A 62 1.03 8.75 5.52
N ALA A 63 1.83 8.14 6.37
CA ALA A 63 2.01 8.55 7.75
C ALA A 63 3.49 8.62 8.10
N VAL A 64 3.81 9.55 9.00
CA VAL A 64 5.10 9.67 9.64
C VAL A 64 5.06 8.82 10.90
N ILE A 65 6.01 7.91 10.99
CA ILE A 65 6.10 6.92 12.04
C ILE A 65 7.38 7.19 12.81
N ARG A 66 7.24 7.28 14.12
CA ARG A 66 8.36 7.30 15.05
C ARG A 66 8.76 5.86 15.33
N ILE A 67 9.94 5.49 14.84
CA ILE A 67 10.48 4.14 14.96
C ILE A 67 10.82 3.88 16.43
N GLU A 68 10.18 2.87 17.01
CA GLU A 68 10.53 2.38 18.35
C GLU A 68 11.50 1.21 18.24
N ASN A 69 11.22 0.29 17.31
CA ASN A 69 12.01 -0.92 17.13
C ASN A 69 12.20 -1.24 15.65
N THR A 70 13.43 -1.59 15.30
CA THR A 70 13.84 -2.00 13.96
C THR A 70 14.91 -3.09 14.06
N MET A 71 15.15 -3.80 12.94
CA MET A 71 16.20 -4.81 12.85
C MET A 71 17.58 -4.17 13.06
N ASP A 72 18.54 -4.95 13.57
CA ASP A 72 19.86 -4.44 13.97
C ASP A 72 20.62 -3.77 12.81
N CYS A 73 20.52 -4.33 11.61
CA CYS A 73 21.08 -3.78 10.38
C CYS A 73 20.49 -2.41 9.99
N ASP A 74 19.25 -2.14 10.37
CA ASP A 74 18.54 -0.90 10.06
C ASP A 74 18.61 0.12 11.22
N LYS A 75 19.18 -0.25 12.38
CA LYS A 75 19.29 0.64 13.55
C LYS A 75 20.16 1.87 13.27
N GLU A 76 21.27 1.69 12.56
CA GLU A 76 22.15 2.82 12.22
C GLU A 76 21.45 3.80 11.27
N LEU A 77 20.72 3.27 10.28
CA LEU A 77 19.92 4.07 9.36
C LEU A 77 18.80 4.84 10.09
N ALA A 78 18.09 4.16 10.99
CA ALA A 78 17.08 4.80 11.83
C ALA A 78 17.67 5.93 12.67
N LYS A 79 18.81 5.70 13.33
CA LYS A 79 19.50 6.74 14.12
C LYS A 79 19.94 7.93 13.27
N SER A 80 20.50 7.67 12.08
CA SER A 80 20.90 8.72 11.14
C SER A 80 19.73 9.59 10.67
N LYS A 81 18.50 9.07 10.76
CA LYS A 81 17.25 9.75 10.37
C LYS A 81 16.40 10.17 11.58
N ALA A 82 17.01 10.30 12.76
CA ALA A 82 16.35 10.68 14.00
C ALA A 82 15.20 9.76 14.44
N ASN A 83 15.22 8.49 14.01
CA ASN A 83 14.20 7.47 14.25
C ASN A 83 12.82 7.84 13.67
N ILE A 84 12.82 8.49 12.51
CA ILE A 84 11.59 8.86 11.80
C ILE A 84 11.58 8.12 10.46
N ALA A 85 10.42 7.55 10.11
CA ALA A 85 10.17 6.93 8.82
C ALA A 85 8.87 7.47 8.22
N VAL A 86 8.77 7.43 6.90
CA VAL A 86 7.53 7.68 6.17
C VAL A 86 7.12 6.38 5.51
N ALA A 87 5.89 5.94 5.77
CA ALA A 87 5.31 4.78 5.11
C ALA A 87 3.96 5.16 4.50
N ARG A 88 3.52 4.38 3.51
CA ARG A 88 2.18 4.52 2.92
C ARG A 88 1.17 3.83 3.81
N LEU A 89 -0.04 4.37 3.91
CA LEU A 89 -1.10 3.79 4.76
C LEU A 89 -1.45 2.35 4.36
N VAL A 90 -1.31 2.00 3.08
CA VAL A 90 -1.57 0.65 2.54
C VAL A 90 -0.56 -0.41 3.00
N ASP A 91 0.63 0.02 3.42
CA ASP A 91 1.71 -0.85 3.90
C ASP A 91 1.82 -0.84 5.43
N MET A 92 0.80 -0.29 6.12
CA MET A 92 0.73 -0.24 7.58
C MET A 92 -0.27 -1.26 8.10
N GLU A 93 0.15 -1.99 9.13
CA GLU A 93 -0.68 -2.90 9.90
C GLU A 93 -0.70 -2.42 11.35
N VAL A 94 -1.89 -2.14 11.89
CA VAL A 94 -2.05 -1.82 13.31
C VAL A 94 -1.82 -3.09 14.13
N ILE A 95 -0.95 -3.01 15.12
CA ILE A 95 -0.74 -4.08 16.09
C ILE A 95 -1.72 -3.83 17.23
N ASP A 96 -2.87 -4.50 17.19
CA ASP A 96 -3.77 -4.59 18.34
C ASP A 96 -3.18 -5.59 19.35
N ASN A 97 -3.23 -5.25 20.63
CA ASN A 97 -2.54 -5.96 21.71
C ASN A 97 -3.50 -6.83 22.52
#